data_AF-A0A5J4YVK1-F1
#
_entry.id   AF-A0A5J4YVK1-F1
#
_cell.length_a   1.000
_cell.length_b   1.000
_cell.length_c   1.000
_cell.angle_alpha   90.00
_cell.angle_beta   90.00
_cell.angle_gamma   90.00
#
_symmetry.space_group_name_H-M   'P 1'
#
loop_
_entity.id
_entity.type
_entity.pdbx_description
1 polymer ?
#
loop_
_entity_poly.entity_id
_entity_poly.type
_entity_poly.pdbx_seq_one_letter_code
_entity_poly.pdbx_strand_id
1 'polypeptide(L)'
;MAAKHVPPENDRANLAAGVKKKWADKTLRELCRCPLAALSGVPQSVENYFRDQQVRTVEELAAWKYAEIASGLVLLSKFEKPRHIGTIYTGFNFYKALDKEVQSLPLAQIIEKPPDFLHGISGAAAMDLHRIGIATLKDLAYYKPYLCAKGIVRMAKYEE
;
A
#
# COMPACT_ATOMS: atom_id res chain seq x y z
N MET A 1 -24.34 8.46 38.83
CA MET A 1 -23.32 9.21 38.07
C MET A 1 -22.23 8.22 37.71
N ALA A 2 -22.19 7.74 36.46
CA ALA A 2 -21.14 6.82 36.02
C ALA A 2 -19.87 7.63 35.75
N ALA A 3 -18.76 7.23 36.37
CA ALA A 3 -17.46 7.83 36.13
C ALA A 3 -17.06 7.61 34.67
N LYS A 4 -16.79 8.69 33.94
CA LYS A 4 -16.15 8.62 32.62
C LYS A 4 -14.79 7.97 32.83
N HIS A 5 -14.62 6.74 32.34
CA HIS A 5 -13.32 6.09 32.28
C HIS A 5 -12.43 6.93 31.37
N VAL A 6 -11.49 7.67 31.97
CA VAL A 6 -10.44 8.36 31.22
C VAL A 6 -9.32 7.34 31.08
N PRO A 7 -9.06 6.80 29.87
CA PRO A 7 -7.98 5.85 29.66
C PRO A 7 -6.65 6.50 30.02
N PRO A 8 -5.70 5.75 30.61
CA PRO A 8 -4.42 6.29 31.06
C PRO A 8 -3.67 6.92 29.88
N GLU A 9 -2.91 7.98 30.17
CA GLU A 9 -2.24 8.87 29.21
C GLU A 9 -1.29 8.14 28.23
N ASN A 10 -0.95 6.88 28.53
CA ASN A 10 -0.04 6.03 27.77
C ASN A 10 -0.73 5.00 26.84
N ASP A 11 -2.07 4.88 26.86
CA ASP A 11 -2.83 3.95 26.00
C ASP A 11 -3.19 4.52 24.63
N ARG A 12 -2.70 5.73 24.30
CA ARG A 12 -3.22 6.53 23.19
C ARG A 12 -2.76 6.15 21.77
N ALA A 13 -1.81 5.22 21.56
CA ALA A 13 -1.71 4.39 20.34
C ALA A 13 -0.39 3.59 20.30
N ASN A 14 -0.48 2.27 20.18
CA ASN A 14 0.65 1.36 19.87
C ASN A 14 1.18 1.50 18.41
N LEU A 15 0.94 2.64 17.75
CA LEU A 15 1.38 2.93 16.38
C LEU A 15 2.78 3.55 16.31
N ALA A 16 3.57 3.52 17.40
CA ALA A 16 4.88 4.17 17.50
C ALA A 16 5.87 3.77 16.38
N ALA A 17 5.72 2.57 15.82
CA ALA A 17 6.53 2.11 14.69
C ALA A 17 6.06 2.66 13.32
N GLY A 18 4.78 3.03 13.19
CA GLY A 18 4.15 3.45 11.93
C GLY A 18 3.93 4.95 11.79
N VAL A 19 3.81 5.69 12.90
CA VAL A 19 3.59 7.14 12.94
C VAL A 19 4.73 7.82 13.68
N LYS A 20 5.25 8.92 13.13
CA LYS A 20 6.33 9.69 13.76
C LYS A 20 5.84 10.40 15.03
N LYS A 21 6.71 10.51 16.03
CA LYS A 21 6.40 11.08 17.37
C LYS A 21 5.67 12.43 17.35
N LYS A 22 6.00 13.32 16.40
CA LYS A 22 5.37 14.64 16.24
C LYS A 22 3.85 14.58 15.94
N TRP A 23 3.34 13.45 15.46
CA TRP A 23 1.92 13.23 15.13
C TRP A 23 1.28 12.14 15.98
N ALA A 24 1.98 11.65 17.01
CA ALA A 24 1.52 10.51 17.83
C ALA A 24 0.34 10.87 18.77
N ASP A 25 0.08 12.16 18.98
CA ASP A 25 -1.03 12.70 19.76
C ASP A 25 -2.33 12.86 18.94
N LYS A 26 -2.27 12.66 17.62
CA LYS A 26 -3.41 12.79 16.72
C LYS A 26 -4.32 11.58 16.77
N THR A 27 -5.61 11.82 16.62
CA THR A 27 -6.59 10.75 16.39
C THR A 27 -6.37 10.11 15.02
N LEU A 28 -6.87 8.89 14.81
CA LEU A 28 -6.79 8.22 13.51
C LEU A 28 -7.48 9.04 12.42
N ARG A 29 -8.62 9.68 12.71
CA ARG A 29 -9.31 10.59 11.78
C ARG A 29 -8.47 11.81 11.42
N GLU A 30 -7.75 12.38 12.37
CA GLU A 30 -6.81 13.48 12.12
C GLU A 30 -5.60 13.00 11.32
N LEU A 31 -5.09 11.80 11.58
CA LEU A 31 -3.98 11.19 10.85
C LEU A 31 -4.32 10.95 9.37
N CYS A 32 -5.56 10.56 9.03
CA CYS A 32 -6.00 10.43 7.63
C CYS A 32 -5.68 11.69 6.80
N ARG A 33 -5.88 12.87 7.38
CA ARG A 33 -5.69 14.18 6.73
C ARG A 33 -4.26 14.68 6.81
N CYS A 34 -3.38 14.01 7.56
CA CYS A 34 -1.99 14.43 7.70
C CYS A 34 -1.19 14.15 6.42
N PRO A 35 -0.10 14.91 6.19
CA PRO A 35 0.80 14.63 5.08
C PRO A 35 1.51 13.29 5.25
N LEU A 36 2.05 12.73 4.16
CA LEU A 36 2.81 11.47 4.21
C LEU A 36 3.99 11.51 5.18
N ALA A 37 4.58 12.70 5.39
CA ALA A 37 5.62 12.93 6.38
C ALA A 37 5.23 12.52 7.81
N ALA A 38 3.93 12.37 8.13
CA ALA A 38 3.46 11.87 9.42
C ALA A 38 3.77 10.38 9.64
N LEU A 39 3.93 9.60 8.56
CA LEU A 39 4.25 8.18 8.63
C LEU A 39 5.76 7.95 8.78
N SER A 40 6.10 6.92 9.56
CA SER A 40 7.45 6.39 9.63
C SER A 40 7.83 5.69 8.33
N GLY A 41 9.09 5.79 7.92
CA GLY A 41 9.57 5.17 6.68
C GLY A 41 9.30 5.96 5.39
N VAL A 42 8.80 7.21 5.51
CA VAL A 42 8.67 8.14 4.37
C VAL A 42 9.75 9.22 4.48
N PRO A 43 10.92 9.06 3.81
CA PRO A 43 11.90 10.13 3.64
C PRO A 43 11.42 11.16 2.60
N GLN A 44 12.09 12.31 2.55
CA GLN A 44 11.70 13.42 1.65
C GLN A 44 11.68 13.03 0.16
N SER A 45 12.62 12.18 -0.27
CA SER A 45 12.68 11.67 -1.64
C SER A 45 11.41 10.89 -2.03
N VAL A 46 10.92 10.06 -1.12
CA VAL A 46 9.66 9.31 -1.29
C VAL A 46 8.47 10.25 -1.33
N GLU A 47 8.43 11.26 -0.47
CA GLU A 47 7.34 12.24 -0.46
C GLU A 47 7.24 13.03 -1.77
N ASN A 48 8.38 13.32 -2.41
CA ASN A 48 8.40 13.98 -3.71
C ASN A 48 7.80 13.08 -4.80
N TYR A 49 8.20 11.81 -4.85
CA TYR A 49 7.62 10.83 -5.78
C TYR A 49 6.08 10.78 -5.67
N PHE A 50 5.55 10.65 -4.44
CA PHE A 50 4.11 10.58 -4.25
C PHE A 50 3.40 11.87 -4.58
N ARG A 51 4.03 13.02 -4.33
CA ARG A 51 3.48 14.33 -4.71
C ARG A 51 3.29 14.46 -6.21
N ASP A 52 4.23 13.95 -7.01
CA ASP A 52 4.13 13.92 -8.47
C ASP A 52 3.00 12.99 -8.94
N GLN A 53 2.71 11.94 -8.15
CA GLN A 53 1.55 11.06 -8.34
C GLN A 53 0.25 11.60 -7.72
N GLN A 54 0.25 12.86 -7.26
CA GLN A 54 -0.88 13.51 -6.58
C GLN A 54 -1.35 12.79 -5.30
N VAL A 55 -0.47 12.04 -4.65
CA VAL A 55 -0.67 11.40 -3.35
C VAL A 55 0.05 12.24 -2.29
N ARG A 56 -0.71 12.92 -1.43
CA ARG A 56 -0.21 13.92 -0.48
C ARG A 56 -0.56 13.58 0.97
N THR A 57 -1.69 12.91 1.18
CA THR A 57 -2.20 12.58 2.52
C THR A 57 -2.12 11.09 2.83
N VAL A 58 -2.17 10.74 4.11
CA VAL A 58 -2.26 9.34 4.57
C VAL A 58 -3.47 8.64 3.94
N GLU A 59 -4.60 9.33 3.83
CA GLU A 59 -5.81 8.81 3.19
C GLU A 59 -5.61 8.50 1.70
N GLU A 60 -4.96 9.41 0.97
CA GLU A 60 -4.65 9.20 -0.45
C GLU A 60 -3.64 8.05 -0.65
N LEU A 61 -2.65 7.92 0.23
CA LEU A 61 -1.70 6.80 0.16
C LEU A 61 -2.41 5.46 0.43
N ALA A 62 -3.33 5.41 1.39
CA ALA A 62 -4.12 4.22 1.65
C ALA A 62 -4.99 3.80 0.45
N ALA A 63 -5.41 4.77 -0.37
CA ALA A 63 -6.19 4.55 -1.59
C ALA A 63 -5.32 4.42 -2.85
N TRP A 64 -4.00 4.33 -2.73
CA TRP A 64 -3.10 4.34 -3.87
C TRP A 64 -3.29 3.09 -4.74
N LYS A 65 -3.86 3.30 -5.94
CA LYS A 65 -4.31 2.26 -6.87
C LYS A 65 -3.27 1.17 -7.13
N TYR A 66 -2.00 1.53 -7.33
CA TYR A 66 -0.97 0.56 -7.69
C TYR A 66 -0.64 -0.40 -6.54
N ALA A 67 -0.58 0.10 -5.30
CA ALA A 67 -0.40 -0.74 -4.12
C ALA A 67 -1.63 -1.61 -3.83
N GLU A 68 -2.85 -1.12 -4.11
CA GLU A 68 -4.07 -1.95 -4.04
C GLU A 68 -4.05 -3.11 -5.04
N ILE A 69 -3.70 -2.84 -6.30
CA ILE A 69 -3.59 -3.89 -7.33
C ILE A 69 -2.52 -4.91 -6.92
N ALA A 70 -1.34 -4.45 -6.54
CA ALA A 70 -0.24 -5.30 -6.10
C ALA A 70 -0.64 -6.18 -4.90
N SER A 71 -1.31 -5.59 -3.90
CA SER A 71 -1.84 -6.32 -2.74
C SER A 71 -2.85 -7.40 -3.14
N GLY A 72 -3.73 -7.08 -4.09
CA GLY A 72 -4.68 -8.04 -4.65
C GLY A 72 -3.97 -9.21 -5.36
N LEU A 73 -2.96 -8.93 -6.18
CA LEU A 73 -2.17 -9.95 -6.88
C LEU A 73 -1.43 -10.87 -5.91
N VAL A 74 -0.79 -10.31 -4.88
CA VAL A 74 -0.10 -11.08 -3.82
C VAL A 74 -1.07 -11.90 -2.99
N LEU A 75 -2.28 -11.41 -2.75
CA LEU A 75 -3.30 -12.20 -2.06
C LEU A 75 -3.78 -13.35 -2.94
N LEU A 76 -4.10 -13.07 -4.21
CA LEU A 76 -4.64 -14.05 -5.16
C LEU A 76 -3.61 -15.13 -5.52
N SER A 77 -2.31 -14.80 -5.56
CA SER A 77 -1.26 -15.78 -5.85
C SER A 77 -1.22 -16.93 -4.83
N LYS A 78 -1.68 -16.70 -3.59
CA LYS A 78 -1.79 -17.75 -2.55
C LYS A 78 -2.86 -18.79 -2.86
N PHE A 79 -3.81 -18.46 -3.73
CA PHE A 79 -4.90 -19.33 -4.15
C PHE A 79 -4.69 -19.89 -5.56
N GLU A 80 -3.57 -19.55 -6.20
CA GLU A 80 -3.21 -20.08 -7.51
C GLU A 80 -2.94 -21.60 -7.40
N LYS A 81 -3.69 -22.40 -8.15
CA LYS A 81 -3.45 -23.85 -8.24
C LYS A 81 -2.41 -24.14 -9.32
N PRO A 82 -1.57 -25.18 -9.14
CA PRO A 82 -0.68 -25.65 -10.19
C PRO A 82 -1.45 -25.98 -11.47
N ARG A 83 -0.98 -25.50 -12.61
CA ARG A 83 -1.62 -25.75 -13.91
C ARG A 83 -1.62 -27.24 -14.23
N HIS A 84 -2.74 -27.72 -14.78
CA HIS A 84 -2.77 -28.96 -15.55
C HIS A 84 -2.37 -28.64 -16.99
N ILE A 85 -1.51 -29.48 -17.57
CA ILE A 85 -1.06 -29.37 -18.96
C ILE A 85 -2.30 -29.36 -19.87
N GLY A 86 -2.41 -28.36 -20.77
CA GLY A 86 -3.49 -28.25 -21.75
C GLY A 86 -4.63 -27.27 -21.42
N THR A 87 -4.59 -26.59 -20.27
CA THR A 87 -5.65 -25.62 -19.90
C THR A 87 -5.40 -24.24 -20.55
N ILE A 88 -6.31 -23.77 -21.40
CA ILE A 88 -6.27 -22.41 -21.98
C ILE A 88 -6.81 -21.42 -20.93
N TYR A 89 -6.07 -20.35 -20.67
CA TYR A 89 -6.54 -19.27 -19.80
C TYR A 89 -7.73 -18.56 -20.47
N THR A 90 -8.93 -18.69 -19.90
CA THR A 90 -9.91 -17.62 -19.97
C THR A 90 -9.42 -16.55 -18.99
N GLY A 91 -8.74 -15.53 -19.49
CA GLY A 91 -7.97 -14.57 -18.69
C GLY A 91 -8.72 -14.01 -17.47
N PHE A 92 -8.00 -13.73 -16.40
CA PHE A 92 -8.55 -13.06 -15.22
C PHE A 92 -9.04 -11.65 -15.57
N ASN A 93 -10.20 -11.23 -15.07
CA ASN A 93 -10.81 -9.92 -15.36
C ASN A 93 -9.98 -8.68 -14.97
N PHE A 94 -8.81 -8.85 -14.36
CA PHE A 94 -7.88 -7.77 -14.00
C PHE A 94 -6.71 -7.59 -14.98
N TYR A 95 -6.68 -8.27 -16.14
CA TYR A 95 -5.60 -8.12 -17.13
C TYR A 95 -5.41 -6.67 -17.61
N LYS A 96 -6.45 -5.84 -17.58
CA LYS A 96 -6.35 -4.40 -17.94
C LYS A 96 -5.45 -3.61 -16.99
N ALA A 97 -5.14 -4.14 -15.80
CA ALA A 97 -4.22 -3.54 -14.86
C ALA A 97 -2.76 -3.94 -15.12
N LEU A 98 -2.50 -4.91 -15.99
CA LEU A 98 -1.19 -5.50 -16.26
C LEU A 98 -0.75 -5.26 -17.70
N ASP A 99 0.55 -5.11 -17.91
CA ASP A 99 1.14 -5.15 -19.24
C ASP A 99 0.84 -6.50 -19.93
N LYS A 100 0.60 -6.45 -21.25
CA LYS A 100 0.30 -7.64 -22.08
C LYS A 100 1.33 -8.74 -21.93
N GLU A 101 2.61 -8.38 -21.76
CA GLU A 101 3.72 -9.34 -21.68
C GLU A 101 3.61 -10.32 -20.51
N VAL A 102 2.97 -9.91 -19.41
CA VAL A 102 2.88 -10.74 -18.18
C VAL A 102 1.50 -11.34 -17.95
N GLN A 103 0.51 -11.04 -18.79
CA GLN A 103 -0.87 -11.52 -18.61
C GLN A 103 -1.02 -13.05 -18.71
N SER A 104 -0.05 -13.74 -19.33
CA SER A 104 -0.05 -15.20 -19.48
C SER A 104 0.71 -15.94 -18.37
N LEU A 105 1.46 -15.21 -17.54
CA LEU A 105 2.29 -15.77 -16.48
C LEU A 105 1.45 -16.21 -15.28
N PRO A 106 1.93 -17.20 -14.50
CA PRO A 106 1.38 -17.48 -13.17
C PRO A 106 1.48 -16.25 -12.26
N LEU A 107 0.49 -16.04 -11.39
CA LEU A 107 0.47 -14.95 -10.42
C LEU A 107 1.72 -14.97 -9.53
N ALA A 108 2.21 -16.14 -9.14
CA ALA A 108 3.45 -16.28 -8.39
C ALA A 108 4.68 -15.69 -9.12
N GLN A 109 4.68 -15.68 -10.46
CA GLN A 109 5.73 -15.03 -11.26
C GLN A 109 5.45 -13.55 -11.50
N ILE A 110 4.17 -13.18 -11.67
CA ILE A 110 3.76 -11.77 -11.86
C ILE A 110 4.16 -10.92 -10.66
N ILE A 111 3.97 -11.41 -9.43
CA ILE A 111 4.27 -10.60 -8.24
C ILE A 111 5.77 -10.30 -8.06
N GLU A 112 6.64 -11.08 -8.69
CA GLU A 112 8.10 -10.86 -8.69
C GLU A 112 8.54 -9.92 -9.84
N LYS A 113 7.62 -9.42 -10.66
CA LYS A 113 7.90 -8.44 -11.72
C LYS A 113 8.02 -7.02 -11.15
N PRO A 114 8.74 -6.11 -11.84
CA PRO A 114 8.83 -4.71 -11.44
C PRO A 114 7.49 -3.95 -11.55
N PRO A 115 7.36 -2.79 -10.87
CA PRO A 115 6.11 -2.02 -10.85
C PRO A 115 5.61 -1.47 -12.20
N ASP A 116 6.49 -1.27 -13.19
CA ASP A 116 6.12 -0.81 -14.54
C ASP A 116 5.31 -1.83 -15.34
N PHE A 117 5.21 -3.08 -14.88
CA PHE A 117 4.26 -4.05 -15.41
C PHE A 117 2.82 -3.78 -14.97
N LEU A 118 2.57 -2.81 -14.09
CA LEU A 118 1.23 -2.26 -13.87
C LEU A 118 0.96 -1.14 -14.86
N HIS A 119 -0.15 -1.24 -15.59
CA HIS A 119 -0.58 -0.16 -16.48
C HIS A 119 -0.76 1.16 -15.72
N GLY A 120 -0.02 2.18 -16.14
CA GLY A 120 0.00 3.51 -15.56
C GLY A 120 1.28 3.86 -14.81
N ILE A 121 2.16 2.90 -14.55
CA ILE A 121 3.52 3.15 -14.04
C ILE A 121 4.48 3.17 -15.23
N SER A 122 5.15 4.30 -15.45
CA SER A 122 6.23 4.38 -16.44
C SER A 122 7.51 3.73 -15.93
N GLY A 123 8.41 3.33 -16.83
CA GLY A 123 9.72 2.81 -16.42
C GLY A 123 10.52 3.77 -15.53
N ALA A 124 10.43 5.09 -15.79
CA ALA A 124 11.03 6.11 -14.93
C ALA A 124 10.44 6.10 -13.50
N ALA A 125 9.10 6.01 -13.39
CA ALA A 125 8.44 5.91 -12.09
C ALA A 125 8.79 4.59 -11.37
N ALA A 126 8.95 3.49 -12.09
CA ALA A 126 9.42 2.23 -11.50
C ALA A 126 10.89 2.32 -11.02
N MET A 127 11.75 3.07 -11.70
CA MET A 127 13.09 3.35 -11.20
C MET A 127 13.08 4.18 -9.91
N ASP A 128 12.16 5.14 -9.78
CA ASP A 128 11.99 5.91 -8.54
C ASP A 128 11.50 5.02 -7.39
N LEU A 129 10.55 4.11 -7.66
CA LEU A 129 10.12 3.09 -6.70
C LEU A 129 11.27 2.17 -6.30
N HIS A 130 12.10 1.75 -7.24
CA HIS A 130 13.26 0.92 -6.97
C HIS A 130 14.27 1.62 -6.05
N ARG A 131 14.51 2.92 -6.24
CA ARG A 131 15.41 3.73 -5.38
C ARG A 131 14.94 3.79 -3.92
N ILE A 132 13.65 3.57 -3.66
CA ILE A 132 13.07 3.59 -2.31
C ILE A 132 12.83 2.16 -1.77
N GLY A 133 13.42 1.16 -2.42
CA GLY A 133 13.39 -0.24 -1.99
C GLY A 133 12.18 -1.03 -2.48
N ILE A 134 11.46 -0.53 -3.49
CA ILE A 134 10.31 -1.22 -4.10
C ILE A 134 10.73 -1.71 -5.48
N ALA A 135 11.29 -2.93 -5.55
CA ALA A 135 11.80 -3.51 -6.80
C ALA A 135 10.76 -4.37 -7.51
N THR A 136 9.79 -4.92 -6.78
CA THR A 136 8.77 -5.84 -7.30
C THR A 136 7.35 -5.42 -6.90
N LEU A 137 6.34 -5.98 -7.57
CA LEU A 137 4.94 -5.84 -7.15
C LEU A 137 4.73 -6.38 -5.73
N LYS A 138 5.46 -7.41 -5.34
CA LYS A 138 5.44 -7.93 -3.98
C LYS A 138 5.97 -6.93 -2.96
N ASP A 139 7.08 -6.25 -3.25
CA ASP A 139 7.59 -5.17 -2.39
C ASP A 139 6.58 -4.03 -2.28
N LEU A 140 5.93 -3.70 -3.39
CA LEU A 140 4.91 -2.65 -3.46
C LEU A 140 3.70 -3.00 -2.58
N ALA A 141 3.25 -4.26 -2.60
CA ALA A 141 2.17 -4.76 -1.75
C ALA A 141 2.53 -4.72 -0.25
N TYR A 142 3.80 -4.95 0.08
CA TYR A 142 4.30 -4.94 1.46
C TYR A 142 4.94 -3.62 1.89
N TYR A 143 4.75 -2.56 1.11
CA TYR A 143 5.33 -1.27 1.40
C TYR A 143 4.78 -0.71 2.73
N LYS A 144 5.66 -0.63 3.74
CA LYS A 144 5.26 -0.38 5.14
C LYS A 144 4.44 0.90 5.32
N PRO A 145 4.81 2.06 4.75
CA PRO A 145 3.99 3.27 4.87
C PRO A 145 2.59 3.11 4.28
N TYR A 146 2.45 2.42 3.14
CA TYR A 146 1.15 2.11 2.56
C TYR A 146 0.30 1.22 3.49
N LEU A 147 0.88 0.15 4.04
CA LEU A 147 0.18 -0.74 4.97
C LEU A 147 -0.26 0.00 6.24
N CYS A 148 0.59 0.87 6.77
CA CYS A 148 0.27 1.71 7.92
C CYS A 148 -0.89 2.67 7.60
N ALA A 149 -0.81 3.37 6.47
CA ALA A 149 -1.86 4.27 5.99
C ALA A 149 -3.20 3.52 5.84
N LYS A 150 -3.19 2.36 5.20
CA LYS A 150 -4.37 1.49 5.02
C LYS A 150 -4.97 1.06 6.36
N GLY A 151 -4.13 0.71 7.33
CA GLY A 151 -4.56 0.41 8.70
C GLY A 151 -5.23 1.60 9.38
N ILE A 152 -4.59 2.77 9.35
CA ILE A 152 -5.12 4.01 9.94
C ILE A 152 -6.49 4.34 9.35
N VAL A 153 -6.60 4.42 8.02
CA VAL A 153 -7.85 4.79 7.34
C VAL A 153 -8.96 3.79 7.58
N ARG A 154 -8.63 2.49 7.63
CA ARG A 154 -9.61 1.44 7.94
C ARG A 154 -10.13 1.58 9.36
N MET A 155 -9.26 1.84 10.33
CA MET A 155 -9.61 1.90 11.75
C MET A 155 -10.23 3.24 12.17
N ALA A 156 -9.91 4.35 11.49
CA ALA A 156 -10.50 5.67 11.74
C ALA A 156 -12.04 5.69 11.64
N LYS A 157 -12.63 4.73 10.92
CA LYS A 157 -14.09 4.54 10.81
C LYS A 157 -14.74 4.07 12.11
N TYR A 158 -13.97 3.46 13.00
CA TYR A 158 -14.42 2.87 14.26
C TYR A 158 -13.91 3.65 15.48
N GLU A 159 -13.29 4.81 15.28
CA GLU A 159 -12.87 5.71 16.36
C GLU A 159 -14.10 6.39 16.96
N GLU A 160 -14.33 6.27 18.28
CA GLU A 160 -15.46 6.89 18.99
C GLU A 160 -15.11 8.29 19.51
#